data_AF-A0A378W9Y4-F1
#
_entry.id   AF-A0A378W9Y4-F1
#
_cell.length_a   1.000
_cell.length_b   1.000
_cell.length_c   1.000
_cell.angle_alpha   90.00
_cell.angle_beta   90.00
_cell.angle_gamma   90.00
#
_symmetry.space_group_name_H-M   'P 1'
#
loop_
_entity.id
_entity.type
_entity.pdbx_description
1 polymer ?
#
loop_
_entity_poly.entity_id
_entity_poly.type
_entity_poly.pdbx_seq_one_letter_code
_entity_poly.pdbx_strand_id
1 'polypeptide(L)'
;MLQTVLNDLGIAVFASSGVIVAIRKGFDLFGIAALGVLTGVSGGVIRDLFLGVHPPISIQHWPNITVALAATAVATLTAKHLIRFHHIVLPLDAIGMGFFATSGAAFAVDNGASWFAAVLIGMTTAIGGGIIRDVLVREIPMLMRPDDLYAVPALMGATAYVVIDYFGPQWIGLVVGTVLATTLRLAGLIFGWRLPTGPSDLIVGEDS
;
A
#
# COMPACT_ATOMS: atom_id res chain seq x y z
N MET A 1 10.52 -12.73 11.37
CA MET A 1 9.17 -13.31 11.55
C MET A 1 8.08 -12.25 11.47
N LEU A 2 8.07 -11.22 12.33
CA LEU A 2 7.02 -10.18 12.29
C LEU A 2 6.96 -9.44 10.94
N GLN A 3 8.10 -9.04 10.40
CA GLN A 3 8.22 -8.41 9.07
C GLN A 3 7.54 -9.22 7.96
N THR A 4 7.75 -10.55 7.93
CA THR A 4 7.12 -11.46 6.96
C THR A 4 5.60 -11.51 7.15
N VAL A 5 5.14 -11.59 8.40
CA VAL A 5 3.70 -11.56 8.71
C VAL A 5 3.06 -10.26 8.24
N LEU A 6 3.71 -9.11 8.47
CA LEU A 6 3.22 -7.82 8.00
C LEU A 6 3.20 -7.75 6.46
N ASN A 7 4.23 -8.26 5.79
CA ASN A 7 4.26 -8.37 4.33
C ASN A 7 3.07 -9.18 3.80
N ASP A 8 2.82 -10.37 4.36
CA ASP A 8 1.75 -11.26 3.91
C ASP A 8 0.35 -10.65 4.17
N LEU A 9 0.17 -10.01 5.33
CA LEU A 9 -1.05 -9.27 5.63
C LEU A 9 -1.23 -8.07 4.69
N GLY A 10 -0.16 -7.35 4.37
CA GLY A 10 -0.16 -6.27 3.39
C GLY A 10 -0.63 -6.75 2.02
N ILE A 11 -0.06 -7.87 1.53
CA ILE A 11 -0.46 -8.50 0.27
C ILE A 11 -1.94 -8.87 0.31
N ALA A 12 -2.41 -9.53 1.37
CA ALA A 12 -3.79 -9.97 1.47
C ALA A 12 -4.79 -8.79 1.47
N VAL A 13 -4.47 -7.72 2.20
CA VAL A 13 -5.31 -6.53 2.33
C VAL A 13 -5.35 -5.74 1.00
N PHE A 14 -4.19 -5.52 0.35
CA PHE A 14 -4.14 -4.86 -0.94
C PHE A 14 -4.77 -5.69 -2.06
N ALA A 15 -4.60 -7.01 -2.06
CA ALA A 15 -5.27 -7.88 -3.01
C ALA A 15 -6.80 -7.81 -2.86
N SER A 16 -7.30 -7.81 -1.63
CA SER A 16 -8.73 -7.64 -1.34
C SER A 16 -9.24 -6.28 -1.83
N SER A 17 -8.47 -5.22 -1.61
CA SER A 17 -8.76 -3.87 -2.14
C SER A 17 -8.86 -3.87 -3.67
N GLY A 18 -7.89 -4.49 -4.36
CA GLY A 18 -7.89 -4.64 -5.81
C GLY A 18 -9.11 -5.42 -6.33
N VAL A 19 -9.49 -6.52 -5.67
CA VAL A 19 -10.68 -7.30 -6.04
C VAL A 19 -11.95 -6.47 -5.98
N ILE A 20 -12.14 -5.69 -4.92
CA ILE A 20 -13.34 -4.86 -4.75
C ILE A 20 -13.42 -3.81 -5.86
N VAL A 21 -12.29 -3.21 -6.24
CA VAL A 21 -12.23 -2.26 -7.36
C VAL A 21 -12.50 -2.97 -8.70
N ALA A 22 -11.91 -4.13 -8.96
CA ALA A 22 -12.13 -4.91 -10.18
C ALA A 22 -13.61 -5.27 -10.37
N ILE A 23 -14.27 -5.74 -9.31
CA ILE A 23 -15.69 -6.10 -9.35
C ILE A 23 -16.55 -4.86 -9.63
N ARG A 24 -16.25 -3.71 -8.99
CA ARG A 24 -16.96 -2.45 -9.25
C ARG A 24 -16.79 -1.97 -10.70
N LYS A 25 -15.65 -2.28 -11.33
CA LYS A 25 -15.36 -1.97 -12.74
C LYS A 25 -15.91 -3.01 -13.73
N GLY A 26 -16.57 -4.07 -13.25
CA GLY A 26 -17.18 -5.10 -14.11
C GLY A 26 -16.17 -6.01 -14.81
N PHE A 27 -15.00 -6.23 -14.21
CA PHE A 27 -14.00 -7.16 -14.77
C PHE A 27 -14.47 -8.62 -14.66
N ASP A 28 -13.98 -9.47 -15.56
CA ASP A 28 -14.19 -10.92 -15.50
C ASP A 28 -13.36 -11.57 -14.39
N LEU A 29 -13.53 -12.88 -14.16
CA LEU A 29 -12.85 -13.58 -13.07
C LEU A 29 -11.32 -13.51 -13.18
N PHE A 30 -10.81 -13.57 -14.42
CA PHE A 30 -9.38 -13.42 -14.67
C PHE A 30 -8.91 -12.00 -14.35
N GLY A 31 -9.63 -10.98 -14.80
CA GLY A 31 -9.33 -9.57 -14.51
C GLY A 31 -9.40 -9.25 -13.01
N ILE A 32 -10.34 -9.85 -12.27
CA ILE A 32 -10.42 -9.75 -10.81
C ILE A 32 -9.17 -10.36 -10.16
N ALA A 33 -8.78 -11.56 -10.59
CA ALA A 33 -7.57 -12.22 -10.08
C ALA A 33 -6.29 -11.44 -10.43
N ALA A 34 -6.19 -10.97 -11.67
CA ALA A 34 -5.05 -10.19 -12.14
C ALA A 34 -4.92 -8.88 -11.36
N LEU A 35 -6.00 -8.10 -11.22
CA LEU A 35 -5.94 -6.83 -10.48
C LEU A 35 -5.66 -7.05 -9.00
N GLY A 36 -6.27 -8.07 -8.36
CA GLY A 36 -5.98 -8.44 -6.98
C GLY A 36 -4.50 -8.77 -6.75
N VAL A 37 -3.95 -9.68 -7.55
CA VAL A 37 -2.53 -10.08 -7.45
C VAL A 37 -1.58 -8.91 -7.74
N LEU A 38 -1.84 -8.15 -8.82
CA LEU A 38 -1.00 -6.99 -9.17
C LEU A 38 -1.03 -5.91 -8.10
N THR A 39 -2.19 -5.64 -7.50
CA THR A 39 -2.34 -4.68 -6.40
C THR A 39 -1.57 -5.13 -5.16
N GLY A 40 -1.68 -6.42 -4.80
CA GLY A 40 -1.02 -6.97 -3.61
C GLY A 40 0.51 -7.06 -3.73
N VAL A 41 1.04 -7.38 -4.91
CA VAL A 41 2.45 -7.76 -5.08
C VAL A 41 3.33 -6.63 -5.64
N SER A 42 2.75 -5.68 -6.38
CA SER A 42 3.52 -4.64 -7.09
C SER A 42 4.34 -3.73 -6.16
N GLY A 43 3.85 -3.42 -4.96
CA GLY A 43 4.62 -2.64 -3.98
C GLY A 43 5.95 -3.33 -3.62
N GLY A 44 5.90 -4.63 -3.36
CA GLY A 44 7.10 -5.45 -3.11
C GLY A 44 8.00 -5.56 -4.35
N VAL A 45 7.44 -5.64 -5.55
CA VAL A 45 8.24 -5.65 -6.79
C VAL A 45 9.00 -4.34 -6.95
N ILE A 46 8.34 -3.19 -6.74
CA ILE A 46 8.98 -1.86 -6.81
C ILE A 46 10.12 -1.77 -5.77
N ARG A 47 9.87 -2.22 -4.54
CA ARG A 47 10.89 -2.32 -3.49
C ARG A 47 12.10 -3.12 -3.92
N ASP A 48 11.87 -4.32 -4.41
CA ASP A 48 12.94 -5.25 -4.80
C ASP A 48 13.78 -4.66 -5.94
N LEU A 49 13.14 -3.99 -6.92
CA LEU A 49 13.84 -3.30 -8.00
C LEU A 49 14.69 -2.12 -7.50
N PHE A 50 14.20 -1.31 -6.56
CA PHE A 50 14.99 -0.23 -5.96
C PHE A 50 16.19 -0.72 -5.16
N LEU A 51 16.10 -1.93 -4.60
CA LEU A 51 17.19 -2.56 -3.87
C LEU A 51 18.15 -3.37 -4.77
N GLY A 52 17.91 -3.42 -6.08
CA GLY A 52 18.72 -4.21 -7.01
C GLY A 52 18.57 -5.73 -6.81
N VAL A 53 17.46 -6.17 -6.22
CA VAL A 53 17.16 -7.59 -6.01
C VAL A 53 16.60 -8.18 -7.30
N HIS A 54 17.41 -9.02 -7.96
CA HIS A 54 17.07 -9.63 -9.25
C HIS A 54 17.27 -11.15 -9.21
N PRO A 55 16.24 -11.96 -9.54
CA PRO A 55 14.85 -11.54 -9.81
C PRO A 55 14.12 -11.06 -8.53
N PRO A 56 13.04 -10.26 -8.63
CA PRO A 56 12.34 -9.74 -7.46
C PRO A 56 11.76 -10.87 -6.59
N ILE A 57 12.12 -10.88 -5.30
CA ILE A 57 11.65 -11.88 -4.32
C ILE A 57 10.12 -11.93 -4.23
N SER A 58 9.47 -10.80 -4.47
CA SER A 58 8.00 -10.64 -4.46
C SER A 58 7.28 -11.55 -5.46
N ILE A 59 7.94 -11.94 -6.55
CA ILE A 59 7.39 -12.86 -7.57
C ILE A 59 8.22 -14.13 -7.76
N GLN A 60 9.44 -14.18 -7.21
CA GLN A 60 10.34 -15.31 -7.37
C GLN A 60 9.83 -16.58 -6.69
N HIS A 61 9.11 -16.44 -5.58
CA HIS A 61 8.67 -17.56 -4.75
C HIS A 61 7.15 -17.60 -4.59
N TRP A 62 6.63 -18.82 -4.44
CA TRP A 62 5.21 -19.12 -4.28
C TRP A 62 4.48 -18.44 -3.12
N PRO A 63 5.08 -18.14 -1.95
CA PRO A 63 4.32 -17.63 -0.80
C PRO A 63 3.54 -16.34 -1.10
N ASN A 64 4.20 -15.32 -1.65
CA ASN A 64 3.57 -14.02 -1.93
C ASN A 64 2.41 -14.14 -2.93
N ILE A 65 2.63 -14.90 -4.01
CA ILE A 65 1.61 -15.14 -5.03
C ILE A 65 0.45 -15.97 -4.48
N THR A 66 0.75 -17.00 -3.67
CA THR A 66 -0.26 -17.83 -3.03
C THR A 66 -1.13 -17.03 -2.07
N VAL A 67 -0.53 -16.15 -1.26
CA VAL A 67 -1.27 -15.25 -0.35
C VAL A 67 -2.16 -14.30 -1.16
N ALA A 68 -1.64 -13.70 -2.23
CA ALA A 68 -2.41 -12.80 -3.08
C ALA A 68 -3.60 -13.51 -3.76
N LEU A 69 -3.39 -14.71 -4.29
CA LEU A 69 -4.44 -15.53 -4.90
C LEU A 69 -5.48 -15.99 -3.88
N ALA A 70 -5.05 -16.46 -2.71
CA ALA A 70 -5.96 -16.89 -1.65
C ALA A 70 -6.82 -15.71 -1.16
N ALA A 71 -6.20 -14.56 -0.90
CA ALA A 71 -6.93 -13.34 -0.52
C ALA A 71 -7.89 -12.89 -1.62
N THR A 72 -7.48 -12.96 -2.89
CA THR A 72 -8.35 -12.65 -4.03
C THR A 72 -9.56 -13.58 -4.08
N ALA A 73 -9.35 -14.89 -3.94
CA ALA A 73 -10.44 -15.87 -3.95
C ALA A 73 -11.42 -15.61 -2.80
N VAL A 74 -10.92 -15.42 -1.57
CA VAL A 74 -11.75 -15.11 -0.39
C VAL A 74 -12.51 -13.79 -0.57
N ALA A 75 -11.84 -12.74 -1.04
CA ALA A 75 -12.46 -11.43 -1.28
C ALA A 75 -13.54 -11.52 -2.37
N THR A 76 -13.33 -12.33 -3.41
CA THR A 76 -14.31 -12.52 -4.50
C THR A 76 -15.56 -13.25 -3.98
N LEU A 77 -15.39 -14.30 -3.17
CA LEU A 77 -16.50 -15.04 -2.57
C LEU A 77 -17.30 -14.18 -1.56
N THR A 78 -16.61 -13.30 -0.84
CA THR A 78 -17.21 -12.42 0.17
C THR A 78 -17.62 -11.05 -0.40
N ALA A 79 -17.41 -10.81 -1.70
CA ALA A 79 -17.58 -9.51 -2.34
C ALA A 79 -18.98 -8.91 -2.13
N LYS A 80 -20.04 -9.74 -2.15
CA LYS A 80 -21.42 -9.29 -1.89
C LYS A 80 -21.56 -8.59 -0.53
N HIS A 81 -20.86 -9.08 0.49
CA HIS A 81 -20.85 -8.48 1.83
C HIS A 81 -19.92 -7.28 1.90
N LEU A 82 -18.73 -7.38 1.29
CA LEU A 82 -17.72 -6.32 1.30
C LEU A 82 -18.22 -5.05 0.57
N ILE A 83 -18.83 -5.21 -0.60
CA ILE A 83 -19.27 -4.07 -1.42
C ILE A 83 -20.41 -3.29 -0.78
N ARG A 84 -21.21 -3.94 0.09
CA ARG A 84 -22.28 -3.27 0.85
C ARG A 84 -21.75 -2.14 1.74
N PHE A 85 -20.49 -2.23 2.15
CA PHE A 85 -19.77 -1.15 2.79
C PHE A 85 -19.12 -0.26 1.72
N HIS A 86 -19.83 0.79 1.28
CA HIS A 86 -19.39 1.68 0.19
C HIS A 86 -17.94 2.16 0.32
N HIS A 87 -17.46 2.35 1.55
CA HIS A 87 -16.13 2.89 1.84
C HIS A 87 -15.06 1.84 2.22
N ILE A 88 -15.30 0.53 2.12
CA ILE A 88 -14.39 -0.51 2.64
C ILE A 88 -12.97 -0.50 2.03
N VAL A 89 -12.85 0.00 0.80
CA VAL A 89 -11.57 0.08 0.07
C VAL A 89 -10.58 0.97 0.82
N LEU A 90 -11.02 2.13 1.31
CA LEU A 90 -10.13 3.13 1.92
C LEU A 90 -9.52 2.67 3.26
N PRO A 91 -10.28 2.08 4.21
CA PRO A 91 -9.71 1.52 5.43
C PRO A 91 -8.80 0.31 5.17
N LEU A 92 -9.16 -0.57 4.22
CA LEU A 92 -8.27 -1.67 3.83
C LEU A 92 -6.95 -1.12 3.31
N ASP A 93 -7.02 -0.16 2.39
CA ASP A 93 -5.84 0.49 1.83
C ASP A 93 -4.97 1.17 2.92
N ALA A 94 -5.60 1.81 3.91
CA ALA A 94 -4.90 2.40 5.06
C ALA A 94 -4.15 1.38 5.92
N ILE A 95 -4.77 0.23 6.19
CA ILE A 95 -4.17 -0.85 6.97
C ILE A 95 -3.02 -1.50 6.17
N GLY A 96 -3.26 -1.81 4.89
CA GLY A 96 -2.25 -2.37 4.01
C GLY A 96 -1.05 -1.45 3.86
N MET A 97 -1.29 -0.14 3.71
CA MET A 97 -0.25 0.89 3.66
C MET A 97 0.62 0.84 4.92
N GLY A 98 0.02 0.77 6.12
CA GLY A 98 0.78 0.70 7.36
C GLY A 98 1.66 -0.55 7.47
N PHE A 99 1.19 -1.69 6.97
CA PHE A 99 1.97 -2.93 6.91
C PHE A 99 3.14 -2.82 5.94
N PHE A 100 2.92 -2.31 4.73
CA PHE A 100 3.96 -2.17 3.72
C PHE A 100 4.96 -1.05 4.01
N ALA A 101 4.55 0.03 4.68
CA ALA A 101 5.44 1.13 5.04
C ALA A 101 6.61 0.64 5.91
N THR A 102 6.30 -0.14 6.95
CA THR A 102 7.31 -0.64 7.88
C THR A 102 7.99 -1.91 7.39
N SER A 103 7.26 -2.87 6.82
CA SER A 103 7.89 -4.09 6.29
C SER A 103 8.80 -3.81 5.09
N GLY A 104 8.44 -2.85 4.24
CA GLY A 104 9.27 -2.38 3.12
C GLY A 104 10.52 -1.64 3.61
N ALA A 105 10.37 -0.74 4.59
CA ALA A 105 11.51 -0.06 5.20
C ALA A 105 12.45 -1.04 5.92
N ALA A 106 11.90 -2.00 6.67
CA ALA A 106 12.68 -3.03 7.33
C ALA A 106 13.46 -3.87 6.33
N PHE A 107 12.80 -4.30 5.26
CA PHE A 107 13.45 -5.07 4.21
C PHE A 107 14.59 -4.27 3.55
N ALA A 108 14.41 -2.96 3.36
CA ALA A 108 15.46 -2.10 2.83
C ALA A 108 16.67 -2.00 3.79
N VAL A 109 16.45 -1.81 5.09
CA VAL A 109 17.51 -1.80 6.10
C VAL A 109 18.25 -3.13 6.13
N ASP A 110 17.53 -4.24 6.15
CA ASP A 110 18.10 -5.60 6.18
C ASP A 110 18.93 -5.91 4.92
N ASN A 111 18.66 -5.24 3.80
CA ASN A 111 19.42 -5.36 2.55
C ASN A 111 20.49 -4.26 2.39
N GLY A 112 20.87 -3.59 3.47
CA GLY A 112 22.00 -2.65 3.49
C GLY A 112 21.71 -1.27 2.90
N ALA A 113 20.43 -0.91 2.69
CA ALA A 113 20.08 0.44 2.29
C ALA A 113 20.38 1.44 3.41
N SER A 114 20.76 2.67 3.04
CA SER A 114 20.87 3.76 4.02
C SER A 114 19.51 4.03 4.69
N TRP A 115 19.52 4.54 5.91
CA TRP A 115 18.30 4.91 6.65
C TRP A 115 17.38 5.84 5.86
N PHE A 116 17.94 6.82 5.14
CA PHE A 116 17.20 7.71 4.26
C PHE A 116 16.52 6.95 3.11
N ALA A 117 17.28 6.07 2.44
CA ALA A 117 16.74 5.24 1.37
C ALA A 117 15.66 4.28 1.89
N ALA A 118 15.83 3.70 3.08
CA ALA A 118 14.86 2.79 3.69
C ALA A 118 13.51 3.48 3.95
N VAL A 119 13.50 4.74 4.40
CA VAL A 119 12.28 5.52 4.58
C VAL A 119 11.54 5.71 3.24
N LEU A 120 12.26 6.10 2.20
CA LEU A 120 11.67 6.31 0.86
C LEU A 120 11.20 5.00 0.24
N ILE A 121 11.96 3.92 0.38
CA ILE A 121 11.60 2.60 -0.10
C ILE A 121 10.37 2.08 0.64
N GLY A 122 10.29 2.23 1.97
CA GLY A 122 9.10 1.87 2.75
C GLY A 122 7.85 2.62 2.28
N MET A 123 7.93 3.94 2.14
CA MET A 123 6.83 4.76 1.62
C MET A 123 6.40 4.32 0.23
N THR A 124 7.33 4.15 -0.71
CA THR A 124 7.04 3.76 -2.10
C THR A 124 6.45 2.35 -2.19
N THR A 125 6.93 1.42 -1.36
CA THR A 125 6.35 0.07 -1.20
C THR A 125 4.89 0.16 -0.80
N ALA A 126 4.57 1.02 0.17
CA ALA A 126 3.23 1.17 0.72
C ALA A 126 2.23 1.74 -0.28
N ILE A 127 2.62 2.74 -1.05
CA ILE A 127 1.72 3.41 -2.02
C ILE A 127 1.72 2.73 -3.39
N GLY A 128 2.74 1.95 -3.72
CA GLY A 128 2.95 1.35 -5.04
C GLY A 128 1.79 0.46 -5.49
N GLY A 129 1.27 -0.37 -4.58
CA GLY A 129 0.11 -1.24 -4.84
C GLY A 129 -1.14 -0.44 -5.26
N GLY A 130 -1.47 0.60 -4.50
CA GLY A 130 -2.60 1.48 -4.79
C GLY A 130 -2.44 2.25 -6.10
N ILE A 131 -1.23 2.75 -6.40
CA ILE A 131 -0.94 3.44 -7.66
C ILE A 131 -1.15 2.50 -8.85
N ILE A 132 -0.58 1.29 -8.81
CA ILE A 132 -0.73 0.31 -9.90
C ILE A 132 -2.19 -0.07 -10.09
N ARG A 133 -2.93 -0.30 -9.00
CA ARG A 133 -4.37 -0.56 -9.04
C ARG A 133 -5.12 0.53 -9.79
N ASP A 134 -4.92 1.78 -9.38
CA ASP A 134 -5.68 2.93 -9.88
C ASP A 134 -5.36 3.20 -11.37
N VAL A 135 -4.08 3.12 -11.75
CA VAL A 135 -3.64 3.26 -13.15
C VAL A 135 -4.25 2.18 -14.04
N LEU A 136 -4.24 0.92 -13.60
CA LEU A 136 -4.79 -0.20 -14.38
C LEU A 136 -6.30 -0.07 -14.63
N VAL A 137 -7.04 0.57 -13.72
CA VAL A 137 -8.47 0.85 -13.88
C VAL A 137 -8.77 2.23 -14.48
N ARG A 138 -7.74 2.91 -14.99
CA ARG A 138 -7.80 4.24 -15.63
C ARG A 138 -8.37 5.32 -14.71
N GLU A 139 -8.00 5.30 -13.44
CA GLU A 139 -8.32 6.37 -12.49
C GLU A 139 -7.07 7.17 -12.11
N ILE A 140 -7.27 8.44 -11.73
CA ILE A 140 -6.20 9.23 -11.12
C ILE A 140 -5.85 8.58 -9.77
N PRO A 141 -4.57 8.18 -9.55
CA PRO A 141 -4.16 7.54 -8.32
C PRO A 141 -4.49 8.37 -7.08
N MET A 142 -4.86 7.72 -5.98
CA MET A 142 -5.13 8.41 -4.71
C MET A 142 -3.98 9.33 -4.27
N LEU A 143 -2.73 8.95 -4.59
CA LEU A 143 -1.54 9.77 -4.36
C LEU A 143 -1.63 11.18 -4.97
N MET A 144 -2.24 11.31 -6.15
CA MET A 144 -2.29 12.54 -6.94
C MET A 144 -3.57 13.34 -6.68
N ARG A 145 -4.49 12.84 -5.84
CA ARG A 145 -5.73 13.55 -5.53
C ARG A 145 -5.46 14.61 -4.46
N PRO A 146 -5.80 15.90 -4.70
CA PRO A 146 -5.54 16.97 -3.74
C PRO A 146 -6.35 16.82 -2.44
N ASP A 147 -7.44 16.06 -2.50
CA ASP A 147 -8.35 15.85 -1.37
C ASP A 147 -7.89 14.76 -0.40
N ASP A 148 -6.71 14.16 -0.59
CA ASP A 148 -6.33 12.97 0.15
C ASP A 148 -4.84 12.92 0.59
N LEU A 149 -4.61 12.77 1.89
CA LEU A 149 -3.27 12.67 2.50
C LEU A 149 -2.73 11.24 2.45
N TYR A 150 -2.30 10.80 1.26
CA TYR A 150 -1.94 9.40 1.00
C TYR A 150 -0.50 9.02 1.38
N ALA A 151 0.51 9.70 0.83
CA ALA A 151 1.91 9.32 1.03
C ALA A 151 2.49 9.73 2.39
N VAL A 152 2.02 10.83 2.97
CA VAL A 152 2.59 11.37 4.21
C VAL A 152 2.43 10.39 5.40
N PRO A 153 1.28 9.76 5.65
CA PRO A 153 1.17 8.72 6.69
C PRO A 153 2.16 7.57 6.49
N ALA A 154 2.34 7.09 5.26
CA ALA A 154 3.30 6.03 4.94
C ALA A 154 4.74 6.48 5.22
N LEU A 155 5.09 7.71 4.82
CA LEU A 155 6.40 8.31 5.08
C LEU A 155 6.67 8.42 6.59
N MET A 156 5.69 8.90 7.37
CA MET A 156 5.80 9.05 8.82
C MET A 156 5.96 7.69 9.51
N GLY A 157 5.20 6.67 9.10
CA GLY A 157 5.34 5.33 9.66
C GLY A 157 6.68 4.67 9.32
N ALA A 158 7.16 4.80 8.08
CA ALA A 158 8.47 4.31 7.67
C ALA A 158 9.61 5.04 8.43
N THR A 159 9.47 6.35 8.64
CA THR A 159 10.40 7.15 9.43
C THR A 159 10.42 6.70 10.90
N ALA A 160 9.24 6.52 11.51
CA ALA A 160 9.14 6.02 12.88
C ALA A 160 9.76 4.63 13.04
N TYR A 161 9.53 3.73 12.07
CA TYR A 161 10.22 2.44 12.03
C TYR A 161 11.74 2.62 12.05
N VAL A 162 12.29 3.38 11.09
CA VAL A 162 13.74 3.57 10.95
C VAL A 162 14.38 4.18 12.20
N VAL A 163 13.74 5.19 12.80
CA VAL A 163 14.26 5.82 14.03
C VAL A 163 14.27 4.84 15.20
N ILE A 164 13.21 4.06 15.38
CA ILE A 164 13.13 3.10 16.48
C ILE A 164 14.08 1.92 16.25
N ASP A 165 14.20 1.44 15.02
CA ASP A 165 15.13 0.37 14.63
C ASP A 165 16.60 0.76 14.87
N TYR A 166 16.94 2.04 14.66
CA TYR A 166 18.29 2.55 14.92
C TYR A 166 18.67 2.55 16.42
N PHE A 167 17.73 2.88 17.31
CA PHE A 167 18.00 3.01 18.76
C PHE A 167 17.52 1.82 19.60
N GLY A 168 16.76 0.89 19.01
CA GLY A 168 16.01 -0.10 19.75
C GLY A 168 15.68 -1.34 18.90
N PRO A 169 14.84 -2.23 19.42
CA PRO A 169 14.55 -3.48 18.75
C PRO A 169 13.59 -3.30 17.57
N GLN A 170 13.95 -3.90 16.43
CA GLN A 170 13.22 -3.86 15.16
C GLN A 170 11.71 -4.11 15.30
N TRP A 171 11.30 -5.06 16.14
CA TRP A 171 9.88 -5.41 16.30
C TRP A 171 9.04 -4.26 16.89
N ILE A 172 9.62 -3.41 17.74
CA ILE A 172 8.93 -2.21 18.27
C ILE A 172 8.75 -1.21 17.13
N GLY A 173 9.80 -1.00 16.32
CA GLY A 173 9.72 -0.12 15.15
C GLY A 173 8.63 -0.56 14.17
N LEU A 174 8.54 -1.86 13.92
CA LEU A 174 7.51 -2.44 13.03
C LEU A 174 6.10 -2.17 13.56
N VAL A 175 5.85 -2.45 14.85
CA VAL A 175 4.52 -2.24 15.46
C VAL A 175 4.17 -0.75 15.51
N VAL A 176 5.06 0.07 16.06
CA VAL A 176 4.81 1.51 16.25
C VAL A 176 4.66 2.21 14.91
N GLY A 177 5.54 1.95 13.94
CA GLY A 177 5.46 2.55 12.61
C GLY A 177 4.18 2.15 11.86
N THR A 178 3.76 0.88 11.95
CA THR A 178 2.53 0.41 11.32
C THR A 178 1.30 1.04 11.94
N VAL A 179 1.22 1.07 13.27
CA VAL A 179 0.11 1.71 13.99
C VAL A 179 0.08 3.20 13.66
N LEU A 180 1.23 3.88 13.65
CA LEU A 180 1.32 5.30 13.31
C LEU A 180 0.84 5.58 11.88
N ALA A 181 1.36 4.88 10.87
CA ALA A 181 0.94 5.06 9.48
C ALA A 181 -0.56 4.79 9.32
N THR A 182 -1.06 3.68 9.86
CA THR A 182 -2.47 3.29 9.75
C THR A 182 -3.39 4.32 10.42
N THR A 183 -3.05 4.73 11.65
CA THR A 183 -3.87 5.69 12.41
C THR A 183 -3.85 7.08 11.79
N LEU A 184 -2.68 7.57 11.37
CA LEU A 184 -2.60 8.84 10.64
C LEU A 184 -3.40 8.80 9.34
N ARG A 185 -3.36 7.67 8.64
CA ARG A 185 -4.11 7.51 7.39
C ARG A 185 -5.62 7.49 7.62
N LEU A 186 -6.09 6.73 8.61
CA LEU A 186 -7.51 6.71 8.99
C LEU A 186 -7.97 8.07 9.54
N ALA A 187 -7.16 8.74 10.34
CA ALA A 187 -7.44 10.08 10.83
C ALA A 187 -7.56 11.08 9.66
N GLY A 188 -6.64 11.03 8.69
CA GLY A 188 -6.71 11.87 7.49
C GLY A 188 -8.01 11.67 6.70
N LEU A 189 -8.48 10.43 6.59
CA LEU A 189 -9.76 10.09 5.95
C LEU A 189 -10.99 10.57 6.74
N ILE A 190 -10.97 10.46 8.07
CA ILE A 190 -12.09 10.85 8.94
C ILE A 190 -12.19 12.37 9.09
N PHE A 191 -11.05 13.05 9.28
CA PHE A 191 -10.99 14.49 9.48
C PHE A 191 -10.85 15.29 8.17
N GLY A 192 -10.71 14.60 7.03
CA GLY A 192 -10.59 15.24 5.72
C GLY A 192 -9.33 16.09 5.58
N TRP A 193 -8.19 15.61 6.09
CA TRP A 193 -6.93 16.34 5.99
C TRP A 193 -6.46 16.44 4.54
N ARG A 194 -6.04 17.65 4.13
CA ARG A 194 -5.57 17.95 2.77
C ARG A 194 -4.25 18.69 2.82
N LEU A 195 -3.43 18.50 1.79
CA LEU A 195 -2.24 19.32 1.58
C LEU A 195 -2.62 20.60 0.81
N PRO A 196 -1.88 21.70 1.01
CA PRO A 196 -2.05 22.88 0.18
C PRO A 196 -1.86 22.55 -1.30
N THR A 197 -2.77 23.02 -2.16
CA THR A 197 -2.61 22.93 -3.61
C THR A 197 -1.67 24.02 -4.12
N GLY A 198 -1.23 23.90 -5.37
CA GLY A 198 -0.57 25.00 -6.06
C GLY A 198 -1.47 26.25 -6.16
N PRO A 199 -0.93 27.39 -6.63
CA PRO A 199 -1.68 28.63 -6.80
C PRO A 199 -2.95 28.40 -7.61
N SER A 200 -4.11 28.74 -7.03
CA SER A 200 -5.43 28.40 -7.59
C SER A 200 -5.74 29.09 -8.92
N ASP A 201 -5.10 30.23 -9.16
CA ASP A 201 -5.17 31.01 -10.39
C ASP A 201 -4.50 30.34 -11.60
N LEU A 202 -3.58 29.40 -11.36
CA LEU A 202 -2.90 28.62 -12.39
C LEU A 202 -3.49 27.23 -12.58
N ILE A 203 -4.41 26.81 -11.71
CA ILE A 203 -5.13 25.55 -11.85
C ILE A 203 -6.21 25.78 -12.92
N VAL A 204 -5.91 25.35 -14.14
CA VAL A 204 -6.88 25.35 -15.24
C VAL A 204 -8.00 24.39 -14.84
N GLY A 205 -9.11 24.93 -14.34
CA GLY A 205 -10.35 24.18 -14.22
C GLY A 205 -10.89 23.88 -15.62
N GLU A 206 -11.42 22.67 -15.81
CA GLU A 206 -12.35 22.39 -16.91
C GLU A 206 -13.68 23.13 -16.65
N ASP A 207 -13.63 24.46 -16.64
CA ASP A 207 -14.81 25.32 -16.78
C ASP A 207 -14.62 26.15 -18.05
N SER A 208 -14.69 25.47 -19.20
CA SER A 208 -15.03 26.02 -20.50
C SER A 208 -15.71 24.97 -21.37
#